data_AF-A0A2N2MS08-F1
#
_entry.id   AF-A0A2N2MS08-F1
#
_cell.length_a   1.000
_cell.length_b   1.000
_cell.length_c   1.000
_cell.angle_alpha   90.00
_cell.angle_beta   90.00
_cell.angle_gamma   90.00
#
_symmetry.space_group_name_H-M   'P 1'
#
loop_
_entity.id
_entity.type
_entity.pdbx_description
1 polymer ?
#
loop_
_entity_poly.entity_id
_entity_poly.type
_entity_poly.pdbx_seq_one_letter_code
_entity_poly.pdbx_strand_id
1 'polypeptide(L)'
;MNGFITESVSKIADGLGTALKLLAFVLLTSLAFIPLKTYLGVWGIVGLLVILLIVSLFYIFRSFNHNFEDRQKAWCGMAAGVILWQVTRYLPEIPGWGWVSKAGILYWAATALLTLLLWKKVLNTGGQFTLLTFLLNWIGGIYLATLDRAGVWPQLLAQAYASVHYLGILGILVSIWWIVMRSRNSLERKYGGLALYFSVLFTFLFF
;
A
#
# COMPACT_ATOMS: atom_id res chain seq x y z
N MET A 1 23.22 -25.88 -13.64
CA MET A 1 22.12 -26.05 -12.66
C MET A 1 22.11 -24.99 -11.54
N ASN A 2 23.24 -24.49 -11.06
CA ASN A 2 23.27 -23.48 -9.97
C ASN A 2 22.64 -22.12 -10.32
N GLY A 3 22.66 -21.71 -11.60
CA GLY A 3 22.07 -20.43 -12.04
C GLY A 3 20.53 -20.39 -12.04
N PHE A 4 19.86 -21.53 -12.29
CA PHE A 4 18.39 -21.58 -12.31
C PHE A 4 17.80 -21.52 -10.90
N ILE A 5 18.49 -22.13 -9.92
CA ILE A 5 18.10 -22.11 -8.51
C ILE A 5 18.27 -20.70 -7.94
N THR A 6 19.40 -20.02 -8.21
CA THR A 6 19.61 -18.65 -7.71
C THR A 6 18.66 -17.64 -8.34
N GLU A 7 18.34 -17.78 -9.64
CA GLU A 7 17.37 -16.90 -10.31
C GLU A 7 15.93 -17.11 -9.79
N SER A 8 15.52 -18.37 -9.60
CA SER A 8 14.19 -18.72 -9.09
C SER A 8 13.98 -18.24 -7.66
N VAL A 9 14.98 -18.43 -6.79
CA VAL A 9 14.95 -17.95 -5.40
C VAL A 9 14.91 -16.42 -5.34
N SER A 10 15.65 -15.72 -6.21
CA SER A 10 15.58 -14.26 -6.29
C SER A 10 14.22 -13.77 -6.78
N LYS A 11 13.59 -14.42 -7.79
CA LYS A 11 12.24 -14.05 -8.27
C LYS A 11 11.19 -14.15 -7.16
N ILE A 12 11.22 -15.25 -6.41
CA ILE A 12 10.30 -15.48 -5.29
C ILE A 12 10.58 -14.47 -4.16
N ALA A 13 11.83 -14.31 -3.74
CA ALA A 13 12.17 -13.42 -2.64
C ALA A 13 11.88 -11.93 -2.96
N ASP A 14 12.13 -11.50 -4.20
CA ASP A 14 11.96 -10.09 -4.61
C ASP A 14 10.54 -9.71 -5.00
N GLY A 15 9.77 -10.63 -5.58
CA GLY A 15 8.36 -10.40 -5.91
C GLY A 15 7.45 -10.78 -4.74
N LEU A 16 7.27 -12.09 -4.54
CA LEU A 16 6.39 -12.65 -3.51
C LEU A 16 6.81 -12.23 -2.10
N GLY A 17 8.10 -12.30 -1.79
CA GLY A 17 8.61 -11.91 -0.48
C GLY A 17 8.38 -10.43 -0.16
N THR A 18 8.39 -9.56 -1.17
CA THR A 18 8.04 -8.14 -0.99
C THR A 18 6.57 -7.98 -0.67
N ALA A 19 5.69 -8.62 -1.44
CA ALA A 19 4.24 -8.57 -1.23
C ALA A 19 3.88 -9.04 0.19
N LEU A 20 4.43 -10.17 0.62
CA LEU A 20 4.20 -10.75 1.95
C LEU A 20 4.66 -9.80 3.07
N LYS A 21 5.80 -9.13 2.93
CA LYS A 21 6.26 -8.17 3.94
C LYS A 21 5.36 -6.94 4.01
N LEU A 22 4.86 -6.45 2.87
CA LEU A 22 3.90 -5.33 2.86
C LEU A 22 2.57 -5.74 3.50
N LEU A 23 2.06 -6.94 3.20
CA LEU A 23 0.88 -7.49 3.87
C LEU A 23 1.11 -7.61 5.38
N ALA A 24 2.27 -8.10 5.81
CA ALA A 24 2.62 -8.18 7.22
C ALA A 24 2.61 -6.81 7.89
N PHE A 25 3.14 -5.76 7.25
CA PHE A 25 3.04 -4.41 7.80
C PHE A 25 1.60 -3.96 8.00
N VAL A 26 0.73 -4.18 7.01
CA VAL A 26 -0.69 -3.81 7.14
C VAL A 26 -1.33 -4.61 8.28
N LEU A 27 -1.19 -5.94 8.26
CA LEU A 27 -1.85 -6.82 9.23
C LEU A 27 -1.36 -6.58 10.66
N LEU A 28 -0.05 -6.43 10.88
CA LEU A 28 0.50 -6.21 12.22
C LEU A 28 0.06 -4.86 12.78
N THR A 29 0.04 -3.81 11.96
CA THR A 29 -0.41 -2.48 12.41
C THR A 29 -1.91 -2.46 12.68
N SER A 30 -2.71 -3.11 11.85
CA SER A 30 -4.15 -3.25 12.08
C SER A 30 -4.48 -4.12 13.28
N LEU A 31 -3.71 -5.19 13.52
CA LEU A 31 -3.85 -6.04 14.70
C LEU A 31 -3.45 -5.29 15.98
N ALA A 32 -2.39 -4.48 15.93
CA ALA A 32 -1.93 -3.67 17.06
C ALA A 32 -2.92 -2.54 17.42
N PHE A 33 -3.64 -2.00 16.43
CA PHE A 33 -4.63 -0.95 16.65
C PHE A 33 -5.76 -1.38 17.61
N ILE A 34 -6.27 -2.62 17.45
CA ILE A 34 -7.40 -3.13 18.24
C ILE A 34 -7.14 -3.09 19.76
N PRO A 35 -6.09 -3.73 20.31
CA PRO A 35 -5.83 -3.70 21.74
C PRO A 35 -5.47 -2.29 22.23
N LEU A 36 -4.74 -1.50 21.44
CA LEU A 36 -4.37 -0.12 21.83
C LEU A 36 -5.61 0.77 21.98
N LYS A 37 -6.56 0.67 21.05
CA LYS A 37 -7.84 1.38 21.16
C LYS A 37 -8.67 0.90 22.36
N THR A 38 -8.71 -0.42 22.61
CA THR A 38 -9.52 -1.00 23.68
C THR A 38 -8.97 -0.68 25.09
N TYR A 39 -7.65 -0.77 25.30
CA TYR A 39 -7.06 -0.63 26.64
C TYR A 39 -6.54 0.78 26.95
N LEU A 40 -6.02 1.51 25.96
CA LEU A 40 -5.40 2.83 26.16
C LEU A 40 -6.25 3.97 25.55
N GLY A 41 -7.36 3.63 24.87
CA GLY A 41 -8.25 4.61 24.25
C GLY A 41 -7.55 5.48 23.20
N VAL A 42 -7.92 6.76 23.18
CA VAL A 42 -7.38 7.74 22.22
C VAL A 42 -5.87 7.92 22.37
N TRP A 43 -5.34 7.91 23.59
CA TRP A 43 -3.91 8.07 23.83
C TRP A 43 -3.09 6.91 23.25
N GLY A 44 -3.63 5.69 23.28
CA GLY A 44 -3.02 4.52 22.61
C GLY A 44 -2.94 4.70 21.09
N ILE A 45 -4.00 5.24 20.48
CA ILE A 45 -4.06 5.52 19.04
C ILE A 45 -3.05 6.62 18.67
N VAL A 46 -2.99 7.71 19.44
CA VAL A 46 -2.02 8.80 19.21
C VAL A 46 -0.59 8.26 19.31
N GLY A 47 -0.28 7.46 20.33
CA GLY A 47 1.02 6.82 20.48
C GLY A 47 1.39 5.94 19.29
N LEU A 48 0.47 5.11 18.82
CA LEU A 48 0.65 4.29 17.61
C LEU A 48 0.94 5.15 16.38
N LEU A 49 0.13 6.19 16.16
CA LEU A 49 0.28 7.09 15.01
C LEU A 49 1.64 7.80 15.01
N VAL A 50 2.12 8.25 16.17
CA VAL A 50 3.44 8.87 16.30
C VAL A 50 4.55 7.87 15.96
N ILE A 51 4.47 6.63 16.48
CA ILE A 51 5.44 5.57 16.17
C ILE A 51 5.44 5.27 14.67
N LEU A 52 4.26 5.07 14.06
CA LEU A 52 4.14 4.81 12.64
C LEU A 52 4.68 5.97 11.81
N LEU A 53 4.42 7.21 12.21
CA LEU A 53 4.93 8.39 11.52
C LEU A 53 6.46 8.46 11.57
N ILE A 54 7.07 8.23 12.74
CA ILE A 54 8.54 8.21 12.89
C ILE A 54 9.15 7.10 12.03
N VAL A 55 8.60 5.88 12.11
CA VAL A 55 9.08 4.75 11.31
C VAL A 55 8.95 5.04 9.81
N SER A 56 7.86 5.67 9.40
CA SER A 56 7.65 6.07 8.02
C SER A 56 8.67 7.11 7.55
N LEU A 57 8.92 8.15 8.35
CA LEU A 57 9.92 9.18 8.04
C LEU A 57 11.32 8.58 7.97
N PHE A 58 11.64 7.63 8.84
CA PHE A 58 12.89 6.87 8.78
C PHE A 58 13.04 6.11 7.45
N TYR A 59 11.99 5.42 7.00
CA TYR A 59 12.02 4.73 5.71
C TYR A 59 12.08 5.69 4.52
N ILE A 60 11.42 6.85 4.58
CA ILE A 60 11.54 7.91 3.57
C ILE A 60 12.98 8.40 3.52
N PHE A 61 13.56 8.79 4.64
CA PHE A 61 14.94 9.27 4.68
C PHE A 61 15.91 8.25 4.07
N ARG A 62 15.71 6.96 4.42
CA ARG A 62 16.50 5.87 3.85
C ARG A 62 16.27 5.68 2.34
N SER A 63 15.06 5.90 1.84
CA SER A 63 14.75 5.78 0.40
C SER A 63 15.36 6.91 -0.45
N PHE A 64 15.66 8.06 0.17
CA PHE A 64 16.36 9.19 -0.46
C PHE A 64 17.89 9.13 -0.38
N ASN A 65 18.45 8.26 0.46
CA ASN A 65 19.89 8.18 0.61
C ASN A 65 20.56 7.57 -0.65
N HIS A 66 21.49 8.34 -1.23
CA HIS A 66 22.14 8.02 -2.50
C HIS A 66 22.99 6.74 -2.46
N ASN A 67 23.52 6.40 -1.28
CA ASN A 67 24.42 5.25 -1.09
C ASN A 67 23.71 3.89 -1.21
N PHE A 68 22.38 3.85 -1.24
CA PHE A 68 21.64 2.61 -1.39
C PHE A 68 21.39 2.25 -2.86
N GLU A 69 21.42 0.95 -3.14
CA GLU A 69 20.96 0.40 -4.42
C GLU A 69 19.46 0.68 -4.64
N ASP A 70 19.06 0.80 -5.90
CA ASP A 70 17.67 1.10 -6.28
C ASP A 70 16.66 0.08 -5.74
N ARG A 71 17.05 -1.19 -5.64
CA ARG A 71 16.24 -2.25 -5.02
C ARG A 71 15.91 -1.95 -3.56
N GLN A 72 16.88 -1.44 -2.81
CA GLN A 72 16.70 -1.09 -1.41
C GLN A 72 15.89 0.21 -1.26
N LYS A 73 16.16 1.21 -2.11
CA LYS A 73 15.38 2.44 -2.17
C LYS A 73 13.90 2.16 -2.45
N ALA A 74 13.62 1.30 -3.43
CA ALA A 74 12.26 0.86 -3.77
C ALA A 74 11.56 0.19 -2.58
N TRP A 75 12.25 -0.72 -1.88
CA TRP A 75 11.69 -1.39 -0.70
C TRP A 75 11.37 -0.40 0.43
N CYS A 76 12.32 0.49 0.77
CA CYS A 76 12.10 1.51 1.78
C CYS A 76 10.95 2.45 1.39
N GLY A 77 10.85 2.80 0.10
CA GLY A 77 9.73 3.58 -0.41
C GLY A 77 8.39 2.89 -0.22
N MET A 78 8.27 1.62 -0.63
CA MET A 78 7.04 0.84 -0.42
C MET A 78 6.63 0.76 1.05
N ALA A 79 7.59 0.43 1.92
CA ALA A 79 7.34 0.33 3.36
C ALA A 79 6.86 1.67 3.93
N ALA A 80 7.51 2.78 3.58
CA ALA A 80 7.06 4.12 3.94
C ALA A 80 5.64 4.41 3.43
N GLY A 81 5.32 4.07 2.19
CA GLY A 81 4.01 4.30 1.60
C GLY A 81 2.89 3.55 2.34
N VAL A 82 3.13 2.29 2.72
CA VAL A 82 2.17 1.50 3.53
C VAL A 82 1.98 2.13 4.91
N ILE A 83 3.07 2.49 5.58
CA ILE A 83 3.02 3.00 6.96
C ILE A 83 2.39 4.40 6.99
N LEU A 84 2.74 5.30 6.05
CA LEU A 84 2.05 6.59 5.87
C LEU A 84 0.55 6.39 5.66
N TRP A 85 0.18 5.41 4.83
CA TRP A 85 -1.21 5.14 4.57
C TRP A 85 -1.93 4.69 5.85
N GLN A 86 -1.34 3.82 6.66
CA GLN A 86 -1.90 3.43 7.96
C GLN A 86 -2.07 4.62 8.90
N VAL A 87 -1.12 5.56 8.92
CA VAL A 87 -1.27 6.81 9.68
C VAL A 87 -2.52 7.56 9.21
N THR A 88 -2.68 7.75 7.91
CA THR A 88 -3.85 8.47 7.37
C THR A 88 -5.17 7.73 7.56
N ARG A 89 -5.14 6.39 7.56
CA ARG A 89 -6.30 5.53 7.78
C ARG A 89 -6.84 5.64 9.20
N TYR A 90 -5.97 5.67 10.20
CA TYR A 90 -6.35 5.73 11.61
C TYR A 90 -6.47 7.16 12.16
N LEU A 91 -6.03 8.18 11.40
CA LEU A 91 -6.14 9.58 11.80
C LEU A 91 -7.58 10.04 12.14
N PRO A 92 -8.64 9.62 11.41
CA PRO A 92 -10.02 10.00 11.72
C PRO A 92 -10.54 9.49 13.08
N GLU A 93 -9.85 8.52 13.71
CA GLU A 93 -10.20 7.98 15.01
C GLU A 93 -9.87 8.95 16.17
N ILE A 94 -9.05 9.97 15.90
CA ILE A 94 -8.82 11.06 16.86
C ILE A 94 -10.01 12.03 16.79
N PRO A 95 -10.65 12.35 17.94
CA PRO A 95 -11.72 13.34 17.99
C PRO A 95 -11.32 14.66 17.32
N GLY A 96 -12.19 15.18 16.45
CA GLY A 96 -11.95 16.42 15.68
C GLY A 96 -11.27 16.23 14.32
N TRP A 97 -10.72 15.05 14.03
CA TRP A 97 -10.02 14.75 12.76
C TRP A 97 -10.85 13.97 11.74
N GLY A 98 -12.14 13.75 12.01
CA GLY A 98 -13.06 13.04 11.11
C GLY A 98 -13.31 13.72 9.75
N TRP A 99 -12.80 14.94 9.53
CA TRP A 99 -12.85 15.59 8.21
C TRP A 99 -11.90 14.93 7.21
N VAL A 100 -10.83 14.25 7.67
CA VAL A 100 -9.84 13.58 6.81
C VAL A 100 -10.48 12.47 5.99
N SER A 101 -11.41 11.69 6.58
CA SER A 101 -12.16 10.66 5.85
C SER A 101 -13.15 11.28 4.85
N LYS A 102 -13.73 12.44 5.16
CA LYS A 102 -14.69 13.15 4.28
C LYS A 102 -14.00 13.81 3.08
N ALA A 103 -12.80 14.36 3.28
CA ALA A 103 -12.00 14.99 2.24
C ALA A 103 -11.13 13.99 1.44
N GLY A 104 -11.30 12.69 1.69
CA GLY A 104 -10.40 11.64 1.20
C GLY A 104 -10.16 11.66 -0.31
N ILE A 105 -11.21 11.89 -1.13
CA ILE A 105 -11.09 11.94 -2.59
C ILE A 105 -10.30 13.17 -3.05
N LEU A 106 -10.54 14.35 -2.45
CA LEU A 106 -9.81 15.58 -2.78
C LEU A 106 -8.34 15.48 -2.39
N TYR A 107 -8.08 14.95 -1.20
CA TYR A 107 -6.72 14.70 -0.72
C TYR A 107 -5.97 13.69 -1.60
N TRP A 108 -6.64 12.61 -2.00
CA TRP A 108 -6.10 11.63 -2.95
C TRP A 108 -5.83 12.25 -4.33
N ALA A 109 -6.77 13.03 -4.88
CA ALA A 109 -6.59 13.68 -6.18
C ALA A 109 -5.41 14.67 -6.17
N ALA A 110 -5.27 15.46 -5.10
CA ALA A 110 -4.15 16.38 -4.94
C ALA A 110 -2.82 15.63 -4.85
N THR A 111 -2.74 14.57 -4.04
CA THR A 111 -1.52 13.75 -3.91
C THR A 111 -1.19 13.00 -5.19
N ALA A 112 -2.19 12.51 -5.94
CA ALA A 112 -2.00 11.90 -7.24
C ALA A 112 -1.44 12.91 -8.27
N LEU A 113 -2.01 14.12 -8.32
CA LEU A 113 -1.54 15.18 -9.20
C LEU A 113 -0.10 15.58 -8.87
N LEU A 114 0.23 15.80 -7.60
CA LEU A 114 1.60 16.08 -7.15
C LEU A 114 2.55 14.95 -7.54
N THR A 115 2.13 13.70 -7.38
CA THR A 115 2.91 12.52 -7.76
C THR A 115 3.22 12.52 -9.25
N LEU A 116 2.22 12.79 -10.10
CA LEU A 116 2.40 12.86 -11.56
C LEU A 116 3.35 13.99 -11.98
N LEU A 117 3.21 15.18 -11.37
CA LEU A 117 4.05 16.34 -11.67
C LEU A 117 5.52 16.11 -11.28
N LEU A 118 5.76 15.42 -10.15
CA LEU A 118 7.09 15.20 -9.60
C LEU A 118 7.74 13.89 -10.08
N TRP A 119 6.97 12.99 -10.72
CA TRP A 119 7.36 11.60 -11.04
C TRP A 119 8.73 11.45 -11.68
N LYS A 120 8.98 12.18 -12.77
CA LYS A 120 10.25 12.12 -13.51
C LYS A 120 11.23 13.24 -13.17
N LYS A 121 10.74 14.33 -12.57
CA LYS A 121 11.52 15.56 -12.39
C LYS A 121 12.28 15.61 -11.06
N VAL A 122 11.69 15.05 -10.00
CA VAL A 122 12.19 15.24 -8.62
C VAL A 122 12.30 13.92 -7.87
N LEU A 123 11.39 12.98 -8.14
CA LEU A 123 11.32 11.74 -7.38
C LEU A 123 12.37 10.74 -7.85
N ASN A 124 13.21 10.32 -6.91
CA ASN A 124 14.04 9.13 -7.09
C ASN A 124 13.18 7.85 -7.02
N THR A 125 13.79 6.70 -7.29
CA THR A 125 13.13 5.38 -7.24
C THR A 125 12.38 5.17 -5.91
N GLY A 126 12.97 5.57 -4.79
CA GLY A 126 12.34 5.46 -3.47
C GLY A 126 11.06 6.28 -3.33
N GLY A 127 11.11 7.57 -3.68
CA GLY A 127 9.96 8.47 -3.63
C GLY A 127 8.82 8.04 -4.57
N GLN A 128 9.15 7.52 -5.76
CA GLN A 128 8.17 6.96 -6.68
C GLN A 128 7.41 5.80 -6.05
N PHE A 129 8.12 4.84 -5.43
CA PHE A 129 7.49 3.71 -4.76
C PHE A 129 6.69 4.11 -3.50
N THR A 130 7.16 5.11 -2.74
CA THR A 130 6.39 5.66 -1.60
C THR A 130 5.03 6.16 -2.05
N LEU A 131 5.00 7.06 -3.03
CA LEU A 131 3.76 7.67 -3.48
C LEU A 131 2.87 6.66 -4.20
N LEU A 132 3.43 5.77 -5.02
CA LEU A 132 2.66 4.73 -5.69
C LEU A 132 1.96 3.82 -4.68
N THR A 133 2.68 3.37 -3.66
CA THR A 133 2.14 2.47 -2.64
C THR A 133 1.08 3.17 -1.80
N PHE A 134 1.32 4.43 -1.43
CA PHE A 134 0.36 5.26 -0.72
C PHE A 134 -0.94 5.48 -1.52
N LEU A 135 -0.83 5.87 -2.79
CA LEU A 135 -1.96 6.11 -3.68
C LEU A 135 -2.77 4.85 -3.97
N LEU A 136 -2.11 3.72 -4.16
CA LEU A 136 -2.78 2.42 -4.35
C LEU A 136 -3.58 2.03 -3.11
N ASN A 137 -3.02 2.16 -1.91
CA ASN A 137 -3.79 1.84 -0.71
C ASN A 137 -4.98 2.80 -0.51
N TRP A 138 -4.78 4.09 -0.81
CA TRP A 138 -5.89 5.05 -0.76
C TRP A 138 -6.99 4.77 -1.78
N ILE A 139 -6.67 4.33 -3.01
CA ILE A 139 -7.71 4.01 -4.00
C ILE A 139 -8.59 2.84 -3.53
N GLY A 140 -7.98 1.86 -2.84
CA GLY A 140 -8.70 0.79 -2.17
C GLY A 140 -9.60 1.30 -1.04
N GLY A 141 -9.11 2.23 -0.22
CA GLY A 141 -9.91 2.87 0.84
C GLY A 141 -11.11 3.67 0.30
N ILE A 142 -10.91 4.41 -0.81
CA ILE A 142 -12.00 5.13 -1.50
C ILE A 142 -13.03 4.13 -2.02
N TYR A 143 -12.58 3.04 -2.63
CA TYR A 143 -13.45 1.98 -3.11
C TYR A 143 -14.33 1.41 -1.98
N LEU A 144 -13.77 1.11 -0.81
CA LEU A 144 -14.57 0.66 0.35
C LEU A 144 -15.56 1.72 0.84
N ALA A 145 -15.12 2.98 0.97
CA ALA A 145 -15.99 4.07 1.42
C ALA A 145 -17.18 4.31 0.47
N THR A 146 -17.01 4.05 -0.82
CA THR A 146 -18.10 4.08 -1.80
C THR A 146 -18.98 2.83 -1.78
N LEU A 147 -18.43 1.67 -1.45
CA LEU A 147 -19.18 0.41 -1.32
C LEU A 147 -20.22 0.51 -0.19
N ASP A 148 -19.84 1.11 0.94
CA ASP A 148 -20.76 1.39 2.06
C ASP A 148 -21.94 2.30 1.66
N ARG A 149 -21.77 3.13 0.63
CA ARG A 149 -22.82 4.02 0.09
C ARG A 149 -23.63 3.38 -1.05
N ALA A 150 -23.21 2.23 -1.56
CA ALA A 150 -23.84 1.56 -2.69
C ALA A 150 -25.24 1.00 -2.36
N GLY A 151 -25.64 0.94 -1.08
CA GLY A 151 -27.03 0.62 -0.69
C GLY A 151 -28.08 1.62 -1.20
N VAL A 152 -27.66 2.79 -1.67
CA VAL A 152 -28.54 3.81 -2.27
C VAL A 152 -28.59 3.68 -3.81
N TRP A 153 -27.75 2.83 -4.39
CA TRP A 153 -27.65 2.70 -5.85
C TRP A 153 -28.69 1.72 -6.41
N PRO A 154 -29.04 1.86 -7.70
CA PRO A 154 -29.81 0.84 -8.40
C PRO A 154 -29.16 -0.55 -8.23
N GLN A 155 -29.98 -1.57 -7.98
CA GLN A 155 -29.52 -2.91 -7.58
C GLN A 155 -28.47 -3.51 -8.54
N LEU A 156 -28.58 -3.24 -9.84
CA LEU A 156 -27.64 -3.70 -10.86
C LEU A 156 -26.26 -3.05 -10.72
N LEU A 157 -26.20 -1.76 -10.39
CA LEU A 157 -24.95 -1.04 -10.13
C LEU A 157 -24.33 -1.50 -8.80
N ALA A 158 -25.14 -1.75 -7.77
CA ALA A 158 -24.66 -2.28 -6.49
C ALA A 158 -24.04 -3.69 -6.64
N GLN A 159 -24.66 -4.57 -7.43
CA GLN A 159 -24.13 -5.91 -7.71
C GLN A 159 -22.87 -5.89 -8.56
N ALA A 160 -22.83 -5.04 -9.60
CA ALA A 160 -21.64 -4.87 -10.42
C ALA A 160 -20.47 -4.35 -9.57
N TYR A 161 -20.73 -3.35 -8.72
CA TYR A 161 -19.75 -2.79 -7.81
C TYR A 161 -19.26 -3.81 -6.78
N ALA A 162 -20.18 -4.55 -6.16
CA ALA A 162 -19.84 -5.61 -5.23
C ALA A 162 -18.97 -6.69 -5.89
N SER A 163 -19.14 -6.96 -7.19
CA SER A 163 -18.37 -7.98 -7.91
C SER A 163 -16.95 -7.54 -8.30
N VAL A 164 -16.60 -6.26 -8.15
CA VAL A 164 -15.28 -5.74 -8.56
C VAL A 164 -14.15 -6.39 -7.74
N HIS A 165 -14.38 -6.84 -6.50
CA HIS A 165 -13.35 -7.53 -5.70
C HIS A 165 -12.84 -8.83 -6.34
N TYR A 166 -13.62 -9.49 -7.21
CA TYR A 166 -13.17 -10.64 -7.98
C TYR A 166 -12.07 -10.29 -9.01
N LEU A 167 -11.98 -9.02 -9.43
CA LEU A 167 -10.84 -8.54 -10.21
C LEU A 167 -9.53 -8.66 -9.41
N GLY A 168 -9.59 -8.63 -8.07
CA GLY A 168 -8.44 -8.90 -7.22
C GLY A 168 -7.85 -10.30 -7.45
N ILE A 169 -8.70 -11.33 -7.64
CA ILE A 169 -8.25 -12.70 -7.91
C ILE A 169 -7.53 -12.77 -9.26
N LEU A 170 -8.09 -12.15 -10.29
CA LEU A 170 -7.42 -12.03 -11.59
C LEU A 170 -6.10 -11.27 -11.48
N GLY A 171 -6.08 -10.19 -10.69
CA GLY A 171 -4.88 -9.41 -10.39
C GLY A 171 -3.78 -10.24 -9.71
N ILE A 172 -4.14 -11.14 -8.79
CA ILE A 172 -3.21 -12.08 -8.14
C ILE A 172 -2.58 -13.00 -9.19
N LEU A 173 -3.41 -13.66 -10.02
CA LEU A 173 -2.93 -14.59 -11.04
C LEU A 173 -2.00 -13.91 -12.05
N VAL A 174 -2.40 -12.74 -12.55
CA VAL A 174 -1.60 -11.94 -13.50
C VAL A 174 -0.29 -11.49 -12.87
N SER A 175 -0.32 -11.03 -11.61
CA SER A 175 0.89 -10.57 -10.91
C SER A 175 1.87 -11.72 -10.67
N ILE A 176 1.39 -12.89 -10.25
CA ILE A 176 2.23 -14.09 -10.07
C ILE A 176 2.84 -14.50 -11.40
N TRP A 177 2.03 -14.60 -12.45
CA TRP A 177 2.51 -14.94 -13.80
C TRP A 177 3.57 -13.94 -14.27
N TRP A 178 3.35 -12.65 -14.08
CA TRP A 178 4.29 -11.60 -14.46
C TRP A 178 5.63 -11.71 -13.70
N ILE A 179 5.58 -11.91 -12.39
CA ILE A 179 6.78 -12.07 -11.54
C ILE A 179 7.60 -13.27 -12.01
N VAL A 180 6.96 -14.41 -12.25
CA VAL A 180 7.64 -15.67 -12.58
C VAL A 180 8.17 -15.68 -14.02
N MET A 181 7.31 -15.33 -14.98
CA MET A 181 7.57 -15.56 -16.41
C MET A 181 8.20 -14.37 -17.13
N ARG A 182 7.86 -13.13 -16.74
CA ARG A 182 8.22 -11.94 -17.52
C ARG A 182 9.28 -11.05 -16.86
N SER A 183 9.40 -11.08 -15.53
CA SER A 183 10.31 -10.18 -14.83
C SER A 183 11.79 -10.50 -15.12
N ARG A 184 12.53 -9.48 -15.59
CA ARG A 184 13.96 -9.59 -15.89
C ARG A 184 14.80 -8.92 -14.82
N ASN A 185 14.33 -7.77 -14.31
CA ASN A 185 15.06 -6.96 -13.34
C ASN A 185 14.47 -7.01 -11.93
N SER A 186 15.29 -6.78 -10.91
CA SER A 186 14.86 -6.75 -9.51
C SER A 186 13.81 -5.66 -9.23
N LEU A 187 13.90 -4.51 -9.90
CA LEU A 187 12.90 -3.44 -9.81
C LEU A 187 11.55 -3.82 -10.43
N GLU A 188 11.53 -4.53 -11.55
CA GLU A 188 10.29 -5.03 -12.15
C GLU A 188 9.59 -6.02 -11.23
N ARG A 189 10.37 -6.87 -10.55
CA ARG A 189 9.86 -7.79 -9.52
C ARG A 189 9.24 -7.03 -8.35
N LYS A 190 9.80 -5.89 -7.97
CA LYS A 190 9.23 -5.00 -6.94
C LYS A 190 7.88 -4.43 -7.39
N TYR A 191 7.75 -3.93 -8.62
CA TYR A 191 6.45 -3.52 -9.16
C TYR A 191 5.43 -4.67 -9.17
N GLY A 192 5.84 -5.87 -9.61
CA GLY A 192 4.99 -7.06 -9.55
C GLY A 192 4.57 -7.42 -8.12
N GLY A 193 5.49 -7.34 -7.16
CA GLY A 193 5.20 -7.58 -5.74
C GLY A 193 4.22 -6.55 -5.15
N LEU A 194 4.34 -5.27 -5.55
CA LEU A 194 3.38 -4.24 -5.15
C LEU A 194 1.99 -4.47 -5.76
N ALA A 195 1.93 -4.84 -7.05
CA ALA A 195 0.68 -5.18 -7.72
C ALA A 195 0.01 -6.41 -7.08
N LEU A 196 0.81 -7.42 -6.73
CA LEU A 196 0.33 -8.60 -6.01
C LEU A 196 -0.22 -8.23 -4.63
N TYR A 197 0.53 -7.45 -3.85
CA TYR A 197 0.09 -6.93 -2.56
C TYR A 197 -1.26 -6.21 -2.65
N PHE A 198 -1.39 -5.27 -3.60
CA PHE A 198 -2.63 -4.52 -3.81
C PHE A 198 -3.78 -5.45 -4.22
N SER A 199 -3.53 -6.40 -5.12
CA SER A 199 -4.54 -7.36 -5.58
C SER A 199 -5.05 -8.27 -4.46
N VAL A 200 -4.16 -8.68 -3.54
CA VAL A 200 -4.54 -9.42 -2.33
C VAL A 200 -5.41 -8.57 -1.41
N LEU A 201 -4.99 -7.35 -1.08
CA LEU A 201 -5.80 -6.45 -0.27
C LEU A 201 -7.17 -6.19 -0.88
N PHE A 202 -7.24 -6.04 -2.20
CA PHE A 202 -8.48 -5.82 -2.94
C PHE A 202 -9.41 -7.03 -3.00
N THR A 203 -8.85 -8.24 -3.06
CA THR A 203 -9.64 -9.47 -2.97
C THR A 203 -10.29 -9.61 -1.60
N PHE A 204 -9.56 -9.31 -0.53
CA PHE A 204 -10.04 -9.44 0.85
C PHE A 204 -10.66 -8.17 1.43
N LEU A 205 -10.78 -7.11 0.62
CA LEU A 205 -11.32 -5.82 1.04
C LEU A 205 -10.63 -5.24 2.29
N PHE A 206 -9.32 -5.47 2.40
CA PHE A 206 -8.52 -5.10 3.57
C PHE A 206 -7.82 -3.75 3.37
N PHE A 207 -8.63 -2.70 3.15
CA PHE A 207 -8.19 -1.29 3.10
C PHE A 207 -8.79 -0.48 4.24
#